data_AF-A0A510IWL0-F1
#
_entry.id   AF-A0A510IWL0-F1
#
_cell.length_a   1.000
_cell.length_b   1.000
_cell.length_c   1.000
_cell.angle_alpha   90.00
_cell.angle_beta   90.00
_cell.angle_gamma   90.00
#
_symmetry.space_group_name_H-M   'P 1'
#
loop_
_entity.id
_entity.type
_entity.pdbx_description
1 polymer ?
#
loop_
_entity_poly.entity_id
_entity_poly.type
_entity_poly.pdbx_seq_one_letter_code
_entity_poly.pdbx_strand_id
1 'polypeptide(L)'
;MALNATSLQVLNEPGRPASRKSYAYCFRGGPPGKEAIPYEYNASDHKNFVNDWFVGFKGTLNCDADPFFELLFEQTAVNPNHCNAHTRRKLEPIARAAQGGWTGKTGNAVL
;
A
#
# COMPACT_ATOMS: atom_id res chain seq x y z
N MET A 1 6.42 -5.29 -11.11
CA MET A 1 5.12 -4.57 -11.09
C MET A 1 5.11 -3.58 -9.93
N ALA A 2 4.23 -2.58 -9.91
CA ALA A 2 4.06 -1.67 -8.77
C ALA A 2 2.59 -1.58 -8.33
N LEU A 3 2.37 -1.38 -7.04
CA LEU A 3 1.08 -1.18 -6.41
C LEU A 3 1.15 0.00 -5.43
N ASN A 4 0.21 0.92 -5.54
CA ASN A 4 -0.02 1.97 -4.55
C ASN A 4 -1.47 1.94 -4.08
N ALA A 5 -1.68 1.93 -2.78
CA ALA A 5 -2.99 1.90 -2.15
C ALA A 5 -3.31 3.28 -1.55
N THR A 6 -4.50 3.80 -1.80
CA THR A 6 -4.98 5.06 -1.25
C THR A 6 -6.29 4.82 -0.51
N SER A 7 -6.33 5.16 0.77
CA SER A 7 -7.59 5.10 1.53
C SER A 7 -8.52 6.25 1.15
N LEU A 8 -9.80 5.96 1.07
CA LEU A 8 -10.88 6.88 0.73
C LEU A 8 -11.94 6.86 1.83
N GLN A 9 -12.56 8.02 2.05
CA GLN A 9 -13.81 8.11 2.79
C GLN A 9 -14.93 8.31 1.79
N VAL A 10 -15.77 7.30 1.61
CA VAL A 10 -16.92 7.37 0.71
C VAL A 10 -18.15 7.74 1.54
N LEU A 11 -18.76 8.89 1.24
CA LEU A 11 -19.85 9.43 2.05
C LEU A 11 -21.17 8.69 1.88
N ASN A 12 -21.40 8.09 0.71
CA ASN A 12 -22.66 7.43 0.37
C ASN A 12 -22.42 6.06 -0.29
N GLU A 13 -21.78 5.16 0.46
CA GLU A 13 -21.52 3.79 0.01
C GLU A 13 -22.71 2.88 0.38
N PRO A 14 -23.29 2.12 -0.57
CA PRO A 14 -24.46 1.30 -0.29
C PRO A 14 -24.25 0.32 0.87
N GLY A 15 -25.13 0.38 1.88
CA GLY A 15 -25.09 -0.53 3.02
C GLY A 15 -23.90 -0.37 3.96
N ARG A 16 -23.12 0.73 3.85
CA ARG A 16 -21.88 0.91 4.62
C ARG A 16 -21.75 2.34 5.16
N PRO A 17 -21.41 2.53 6.46
CA PRO A 17 -21.34 3.86 7.05
C PRO A 17 -20.12 4.64 6.57
N ALA A 18 -20.27 5.95 6.39
CA ALA A 18 -19.23 6.87 5.92
C ALA A 18 -17.98 6.96 6.82
N SER A 19 -18.02 6.40 8.03
CA SER A 19 -16.85 6.31 8.92
C SER A 19 -15.87 5.21 8.52
N ARG A 20 -16.33 4.20 7.75
CA ARG A 20 -15.46 3.13 7.26
C ARG A 20 -14.63 3.63 6.07
N LYS A 21 -13.36 3.22 6.04
CA LYS A 21 -12.45 3.53 4.93
C LYS A 21 -12.58 2.50 3.82
N SER A 22 -12.54 2.95 2.59
CA SER A 22 -12.45 2.13 1.37
C SER A 22 -11.10 2.35 0.74
N TYR A 23 -10.70 1.54 -0.23
CA TYR A 23 -9.39 1.67 -0.86
C TYR A 23 -9.53 1.78 -2.38
N ALA A 24 -8.74 2.67 -2.96
CA ALA A 24 -8.44 2.67 -4.38
C ALA A 24 -7.00 2.21 -4.58
N TYR A 25 -6.80 1.29 -5.52
CA TYR A 25 -5.52 0.71 -5.85
C TYR A 25 -5.12 1.15 -7.25
N CYS A 26 -3.90 1.65 -7.39
CA CYS A 26 -3.26 1.88 -8.67
C CYS A 26 -2.21 0.78 -8.85
N PHE A 27 -2.41 -0.05 -9.86
CA PHE A 27 -1.40 -1.02 -10.27
C PHE A 27 -0.70 -0.48 -11.52
N ARG A 28 0.58 -0.76 -11.65
CA ARG A 28 1.34 -0.50 -12.87
C ARG A 28 2.17 -1.71 -13.24
N GLY A 29 1.89 -2.28 -14.40
CA GLY A 29 2.52 -3.50 -14.89
C GLY A 29 2.41 -3.65 -16.39
N GLY A 30 2.60 -4.87 -16.88
CA GLY A 30 2.67 -5.18 -18.31
C GLY A 30 4.11 -5.31 -18.82
N PRO A 31 4.33 -6.02 -19.93
CA PRO A 31 5.64 -6.13 -20.55
C PRO A 31 6.08 -4.79 -21.18
N PRO A 32 7.38 -4.61 -21.46
CA PRO A 32 7.88 -3.39 -22.08
C PRO A 32 7.10 -3.01 -23.36
N GLY A 33 6.63 -1.76 -23.42
CA GLY A 33 5.84 -1.24 -24.53
C GLY A 33 4.37 -1.68 -24.56
N LYS A 34 3.90 -2.42 -23.55
CA LYS A 34 2.50 -2.79 -23.34
C LYS A 34 2.09 -2.58 -21.88
N GLU A 35 2.62 -1.52 -21.27
CA GLU A 35 2.34 -1.19 -19.89
C GLU A 35 0.87 -0.77 -19.72
N ALA A 36 0.25 -1.21 -18.64
CA ALA A 36 -1.09 -0.82 -18.23
C ALA A 36 -1.08 -0.25 -16.82
N ILE A 37 -2.01 0.67 -16.57
CA ILE A 37 -2.23 1.28 -15.26
C ILE A 37 -3.70 1.12 -14.86
N PRO A 38 -4.13 -0.09 -14.46
CA PRO A 38 -5.49 -0.28 -13.99
C PRO A 38 -5.68 0.34 -12.61
N TYR A 39 -6.86 0.91 -12.42
CA TYR A 39 -7.34 1.41 -11.14
C TYR A 39 -8.48 0.51 -10.68
N GLU A 40 -8.36 -0.02 -9.47
CA GLU A 40 -9.41 -0.81 -8.85
C GLU A 40 -9.89 -0.14 -7.58
N TYR A 41 -11.18 -0.31 -7.29
CA TYR A 41 -11.77 0.14 -6.05
C TYR A 41 -12.29 -1.07 -5.28
N ASN A 42 -12.05 -1.06 -3.98
CA ASN A 42 -12.59 -2.06 -3.08
C ASN A 42 -13.15 -1.37 -1.84
N ALA A 43 -14.45 -1.59 -1.64
CA ALA A 43 -15.17 -1.13 -0.46
C ALA A 43 -14.77 -1.92 0.79
N SER A 44 -14.47 -3.22 0.66
CA SER A 44 -14.32 -4.13 1.80
C SER A 44 -13.50 -5.36 1.47
N ASP A 45 -12.92 -5.96 2.50
CA ASP A 45 -12.07 -7.16 2.39
C ASP A 45 -10.78 -6.93 1.59
N HIS A 46 -10.09 -5.84 1.95
CA HIS A 46 -8.91 -5.35 1.26
C HIS A 46 -7.77 -6.38 1.16
N LYS A 47 -7.53 -7.17 2.23
CA LYS A 47 -6.40 -8.11 2.28
C LYS A 47 -6.57 -9.23 1.26
N ASN A 48 -7.74 -9.87 1.27
CA ASN A 48 -8.08 -10.92 0.31
C ASN A 48 -8.17 -10.35 -1.11
N PHE A 49 -8.79 -9.17 -1.28
CA PHE A 49 -8.87 -8.52 -2.59
C PHE A 49 -7.49 -8.36 -3.25
N VAL A 50 -6.50 -7.84 -2.52
CA VAL A 50 -5.15 -7.69 -3.06
C VAL A 50 -4.50 -9.05 -3.29
N ASN A 51 -4.62 -10.00 -2.36
CA ASN A 51 -4.10 -11.35 -2.56
C ASN A 51 -4.64 -12.00 -3.84
N ASP A 52 -5.95 -11.91 -4.06
CA ASP A 52 -6.65 -12.52 -5.18
C ASP A 52 -6.31 -11.84 -6.51
N TRP A 53 -6.15 -10.51 -6.51
CA TRP A 53 -5.73 -9.76 -7.69
C TRP A 53 -4.40 -10.27 -8.25
N PHE A 54 -3.49 -10.72 -7.37
CA PHE A 54 -2.16 -11.19 -7.73
C PHE A 54 -2.07 -12.70 -8.00
N VAL A 55 -3.19 -13.44 -7.98
CA VAL A 55 -3.17 -14.88 -8.29
C VAL A 55 -2.52 -15.12 -9.66
N GLY A 56 -1.48 -15.97 -9.66
CA GLY A 56 -0.70 -16.32 -10.85
C GLY A 56 0.41 -15.33 -11.23
N PHE A 57 0.52 -14.18 -10.55
CA PHE A 57 1.65 -13.27 -10.73
C PHE A 57 2.95 -13.92 -10.20
N LYS A 58 4.04 -13.73 -10.92
CA LYS A 58 5.39 -14.16 -10.51
C LYS A 58 6.39 -13.04 -10.75
N GLY A 59 7.18 -12.71 -9.73
CA GLY A 59 8.25 -11.74 -9.83
C GLY A 59 8.17 -10.66 -8.75
N THR A 60 8.79 -9.52 -9.01
CA THR A 60 8.97 -8.47 -7.99
C THR A 60 7.82 -7.46 -8.00
N LEU A 61 7.27 -7.18 -6.82
CA LEU A 61 6.27 -6.16 -6.57
C LEU A 61 6.87 -4.99 -5.79
N ASN A 62 6.83 -3.79 -6.37
CA ASN A 62 7.15 -2.55 -5.69
C ASN A 62 5.90 -1.94 -5.01
N CYS A 63 5.81 -2.02 -3.68
CA CYS A 63 4.68 -1.48 -2.90
C CYS A 63 5.14 -0.95 -1.53
N ASP A 64 4.20 -0.46 -0.70
CA ASP A 64 4.49 -0.14 0.71
C ASP A 64 4.87 -1.42 1.48
N ALA A 65 5.50 -1.28 2.64
CA ALA A 65 5.83 -2.36 3.56
C ALA A 65 4.79 -2.52 4.69
N ASP A 66 3.59 -1.95 4.50
CA ASP A 66 2.47 -2.12 5.45
C ASP A 66 2.16 -3.61 5.69
N PRO A 67 2.00 -4.07 6.95
CA PRO A 67 1.62 -5.45 7.30
C PRO A 67 0.33 -5.94 6.62
N PHE A 68 -0.48 -5.02 6.12
CA PHE A 68 -1.57 -5.31 5.20
C PHE A 68 -1.20 -6.26 4.05
N PHE A 69 0.03 -6.19 3.53
CA PHE A 69 0.50 -7.01 2.40
C PHE A 69 1.12 -8.36 2.80
N GLU A 70 1.21 -8.71 4.09
CA GLU A 70 1.88 -9.95 4.54
C GLU A 70 1.33 -11.20 3.85
N LEU A 71 0.00 -11.34 3.76
CA LEU A 71 -0.66 -12.48 3.10
C LEU A 71 -0.23 -12.63 1.63
N LEU A 72 -0.03 -11.52 0.91
CA LEU A 72 0.42 -11.55 -0.48
C LEU A 72 1.84 -12.12 -0.61
N PHE A 73 2.69 -11.84 0.37
CA PHE A 73 4.10 -12.24 0.38
C PHE A 73 4.34 -13.61 1.03
N GLU A 74 3.33 -14.22 1.65
CA GLU A 74 3.37 -15.66 1.99
C GLU A 74 3.50 -16.52 0.72
N GLN A 75 3.07 -16.00 -0.43
CA GLN A 75 3.28 -16.64 -1.72
C GLN A 75 4.73 -16.47 -2.18
N THR A 76 5.50 -17.56 -2.26
CA THR A 76 6.92 -17.56 -2.67
C THR A 76 7.17 -17.04 -4.10
N ALA A 77 6.12 -16.91 -4.91
CA ALA A 77 6.20 -16.40 -6.27
C ALA A 77 6.28 -14.87 -6.36
N VAL A 78 5.91 -14.15 -5.29
CA VAL A 78 5.86 -12.68 -5.27
C VAL A 78 6.95 -12.14 -4.35
N ASN A 79 7.96 -11.49 -4.94
CA ASN A 79 9.07 -10.93 -4.18
C ASN A 79 8.78 -9.46 -3.81
N PRO A 80 8.83 -9.08 -2.53
CA PRO A 80 8.63 -7.70 -2.13
C PRO A 80 9.83 -6.81 -2.53
N ASN A 81 9.53 -5.61 -3.01
CA ASN A 81 10.46 -4.48 -3.09
C ASN A 81 9.79 -3.26 -2.45
N HIS A 82 10.30 -2.80 -1.32
CA HIS A 82 9.60 -1.80 -0.53
C HIS A 82 9.85 -0.37 -1.04
N CYS A 83 8.79 0.42 -1.10
CA CYS A 83 8.81 1.73 -1.73
C CYS A 83 9.40 2.80 -0.81
N ASN A 84 10.60 3.30 -1.14
CA ASN A 84 11.27 4.37 -0.40
C ASN A 84 10.46 5.67 -0.28
N ALA A 85 9.54 5.95 -1.21
CA ALA A 85 8.67 7.12 -1.12
C ALA A 85 7.65 6.98 0.03
N HIS A 86 7.13 5.79 0.29
CA HIS A 86 6.26 5.51 1.45
C HIS A 86 7.04 5.65 2.75
N THR A 87 8.23 5.06 2.79
CA THR A 87 9.19 5.22 3.90
C THR A 87 9.44 6.69 4.23
N ARG A 88 9.74 7.52 3.22
CA ARG A 88 10.00 8.95 3.41
C ARG A 88 8.80 9.67 4.03
N ARG A 89 7.56 9.38 3.63
CA ARG A 89 6.35 10.01 4.20
C ARG A 89 6.21 9.75 5.70
N LYS A 90 6.61 8.58 6.18
CA LYS A 90 6.59 8.21 7.60
C LYS A 90 7.78 8.83 8.37
N LEU A 91 8.97 8.84 7.76
CA LEU A 91 10.20 9.32 8.41
C LEU A 91 10.37 10.84 8.39
N GLU A 92 9.86 11.55 7.38
CA GLU A 92 10.03 13.00 7.26
C GLU A 92 9.42 13.77 8.44
N PRO A 93 8.20 13.49 8.92
CA PRO A 93 7.66 14.13 10.12
C PRO A 93 8.54 13.90 11.37
N ILE A 94 9.10 12.70 11.51
CA ILE A 94 9.99 12.34 12.63
C ILE A 94 11.29 13.16 12.54
N ALA A 95 11.89 13.20 11.35
CA ALA A 95 13.10 13.98 11.11
C ALA A 95 12.87 15.47 11.39
N ARG A 96 11.73 16.03 10.97
CA ARG A 96 11.36 17.43 11.25
C ARG A 96 11.15 17.69 12.74
N ALA A 97 10.52 16.78 13.46
CA ALA A 97 10.34 16.91 14.91
C ALA A 97 11.67 16.86 15.67
N ALA A 98 12.65 16.10 15.17
CA ALA A 98 13.98 15.96 15.78
C ALA A 98 14.90 17.19 15.58
N GLN A 99 14.60 18.08 14.63
CA GLN A 99 15.41 19.28 14.35
C GLN A 99 15.43 20.31 15.50
N GLY A 100 14.52 20.20 16.48
CA GLY A 100 14.54 20.98 17.72
C GLY A 100 15.45 20.42 18.83
N GLY A 101 16.27 19.40 18.53
CA GLY A 101 17.02 18.63 19.51
C GLY A 101 16.33 17.31 19.84
N TRP A 102 17.13 16.28 20.13
CA TRP A 102 16.61 14.96 20.52
C TRP A 102 15.90 15.06 21.88
N THR A 103 14.58 14.90 21.90
CA THR A 103 13.76 15.00 23.13
C THR A 103 13.50 13.65 23.81
N GLY A 104 14.13 12.57 23.36
CA GLY A 104 13.89 11.22 23.86
C GLY A 104 12.53 10.60 23.48
N LYS A 105 11.69 11.33 22.73
CA LYS A 105 10.40 10.81 22.24
C LYS A 105 10.62 9.94 21.00
N THR A 106 10.25 8.68 21.08
CA THR A 106 10.24 7.75 19.95
C THR A 106 8.95 7.94 19.14
N GLY A 107 9.11 8.17 17.84
CA GLY A 107 8.01 8.03 16.88
C GLY A 107 8.04 6.62 16.30
N ASN A 108 6.89 5.94 16.23
CA ASN A 108 6.82 4.66 15.53
C ASN A 108 6.83 4.92 14.02
N ALA A 109 7.98 4.63 13.37
CA ALA A 109 8.03 4.39 11.94
C ALA A 109 8.16 2.88 11.73
N VAL A 110 7.05 2.24 11.44
CA VAL A 110 7.06 0.89 10.87
C VAL A 110 7.18 1.09 9.37
N LEU A 111 8.27 0.59 8.78
CA LEU A 111 8.45 0.53 7.34
C LEU A 111 7.31 -0.31 6.79
#